data_AF-A0A651HYK7-F1
#
_entry.id   AF-A0A651HYK7-F1
#
_cell.length_a   1.000
_cell.length_b   1.000
_cell.length_c   1.000
_cell.angle_alpha   90.00
_cell.angle_beta   90.00
_cell.angle_gamma   90.00
#
_symmetry.space_group_name_H-M   'P 1'
#
loop_
_entity.id
_entity.type
_entity.pdbx_description
1 polymer ?
#
loop_
_entity_poly.entity_id
_entity_poly.type
_entity_poly.pdbx_seq_one_letter_code
_entity_poly.pdbx_strand_id
1 'polypeptide(L)'
;MKLTEARKISQYCEVRMEICKNLVDNELVPYSAKHDKTDQKFNRELNNYSIAAKGIPESLIASLRGQFMGFTIFKKGGLIKKYLENGVFSNKSREEISYLKGFLKKPMRYAFCHLLEKKASDFYLLHDSMLDKEFLIYSPAMTRTMRDLDQVIDFWLLLINDNGKCFETYGPVLYFMSLSTDDVIFFAISKMAGKNLGKNIGKEFSKDLNNDPVPYLMLAKAMTFNQTVVRGQPVLLFTSAQELEFLIDPELLEFNFEIEYNQGVYKLGLINLDQWPHFSRAYFNEDTLSLEIHSMTENGFLSLIDALHKCGIIVDDEPDFVLQPYLSGLIQEILKKDGNPDEYGILFNEEDDLLPGGEDSDEQMESMNNFLFLLLEDLNQGKEPNLKELSKKSNLPMEVAQQLMEIAKNQIERTKWFRN
;
A
#
# COMPACT_ATOMS: atom_id res chain seq x y z
N MET A 1 -26.23 6.81 15.48
CA MET A 1 -27.44 6.81 14.61
C MET A 1 -28.54 6.04 15.30
N LYS A 2 -29.80 6.51 15.29
CA LYS A 2 -30.90 5.76 15.92
C LYS A 2 -31.33 4.58 15.03
N LEU A 3 -31.73 3.45 15.61
CA LEU A 3 -32.12 2.23 14.85
C LEU A 3 -33.24 2.51 13.82
N THR A 4 -34.20 3.35 14.17
CA THR A 4 -35.32 3.73 13.29
C THR A 4 -34.88 4.57 12.09
N GLU A 5 -33.82 5.35 12.24
CA GLU A 5 -33.22 6.14 11.17
C GLU A 5 -32.38 5.26 10.26
N ALA A 6 -31.55 4.38 10.84
CA ALA A 6 -30.75 3.40 10.11
C ALA A 6 -31.63 2.54 9.18
N ARG A 7 -32.77 2.05 9.68
CA ARG A 7 -33.72 1.25 8.90
C ARG A 7 -34.35 2.01 7.72
N LYS A 8 -34.63 3.31 7.88
CA LYS A 8 -35.17 4.14 6.79
C LYS A 8 -34.12 4.35 5.71
N ILE A 9 -32.87 4.59 6.10
CA ILE A 9 -31.77 4.78 5.15
C ILE A 9 -31.43 3.45 4.46
N SER A 10 -31.43 2.32 5.17
CA SER A 10 -31.16 1.00 4.56
C SER A 10 -32.20 0.66 3.49
N GLN A 11 -33.49 0.82 3.78
CA GLN A 11 -34.58 0.59 2.81
C GLN A 11 -34.43 1.49 1.58
N TYR A 12 -34.02 2.74 1.77
CA TYR A 12 -33.74 3.65 0.66
C TYR A 12 -32.56 3.17 -0.20
N CYS A 13 -31.47 2.69 0.42
CA CYS A 13 -30.31 2.16 -0.29
C CYS A 13 -30.64 0.83 -1.00
N GLU A 14 -31.41 -0.05 -0.38
CA GLU A 14 -31.83 -1.34 -0.97
C GLU A 14 -32.64 -1.15 -2.26
N VAL A 15 -33.60 -0.21 -2.28
CA VAL A 15 -34.37 0.12 -3.49
C VAL A 15 -33.43 0.66 -4.59
N ARG A 16 -32.46 1.50 -4.22
CA ARG A 16 -31.47 2.04 -5.16
C ARG A 16 -30.50 0.98 -5.67
N MET A 17 -30.10 0.03 -4.84
CA MET A 17 -29.28 -1.11 -5.26
C MET A 17 -30.00 -1.94 -6.33
N GLU A 18 -31.32 -2.13 -6.20
CA GLU A 18 -32.11 -2.83 -7.22
C GLU A 18 -32.18 -2.04 -8.54
N ILE A 19 -32.37 -0.71 -8.47
CA ILE A 19 -32.25 0.16 -9.65
C ILE A 19 -30.84 0.05 -10.26
N CYS A 20 -29.79 0.09 -9.43
CA CYS A 20 -28.41 -0.02 -9.89
C CYS A 20 -28.19 -1.35 -10.63
N LYS A 21 -28.61 -2.47 -10.05
CA LYS A 21 -28.47 -3.78 -10.67
C LYS A 21 -29.20 -3.86 -12.01
N ASN A 22 -30.45 -3.42 -12.07
CA ASN A 22 -31.28 -3.56 -13.27
C ASN A 22 -30.94 -2.56 -14.36
N LEU A 23 -30.61 -1.31 -14.00
CA LEU A 23 -30.35 -0.24 -14.96
C LEU A 23 -28.87 -0.05 -15.23
N VAL A 24 -28.03 -0.04 -14.19
CA VAL A 24 -26.60 0.20 -14.35
C VAL A 24 -25.90 -1.05 -14.85
N ASP A 25 -25.97 -2.14 -14.09
CA ASP A 25 -25.18 -3.34 -14.36
C ASP A 25 -25.68 -4.10 -15.59
N ASN A 26 -27.00 -4.22 -15.75
CA ASN A 26 -27.59 -4.97 -16.86
C ASN A 26 -27.76 -4.16 -18.16
N GLU A 27 -27.74 -2.83 -18.12
CA GLU A 27 -27.98 -2.00 -19.31
C GLU A 27 -26.87 -0.97 -19.60
N LEU A 28 -26.60 -0.04 -18.68
CA LEU A 28 -25.65 1.04 -18.92
C LEU A 28 -24.21 0.56 -19.11
N VAL A 29 -23.74 -0.37 -18.28
CA VAL A 29 -22.39 -0.94 -18.36
C VAL A 29 -22.21 -1.71 -19.68
N PRO A 30 -23.11 -2.63 -20.08
CA PRO A 30 -23.08 -3.24 -21.41
C PRO A 30 -23.16 -2.23 -22.56
N TYR A 31 -24.01 -1.21 -22.42
CA TYR A 31 -24.14 -0.15 -23.42
C TYR A 31 -22.83 0.62 -23.60
N SER A 32 -22.16 1.02 -22.51
CA SER A 32 -20.89 1.74 -22.56
C SER A 32 -19.76 0.88 -23.13
N ALA A 33 -19.76 -0.42 -22.83
CA ALA A 33 -18.84 -1.38 -23.45
C ALA A 33 -19.02 -1.38 -24.97
N LYS A 34 -20.27 -1.52 -25.42
CA LYS A 34 -20.58 -1.64 -26.85
C LYS A 34 -20.29 -0.36 -27.63
N HIS A 35 -20.73 0.78 -27.11
CA HIS A 35 -20.76 2.06 -27.83
C HIS A 35 -19.56 2.96 -27.56
N ASP A 36 -19.01 2.95 -26.34
CA ASP A 36 -17.90 3.80 -25.93
C ASP A 36 -16.62 3.00 -25.60
N LYS A 37 -16.65 1.68 -25.80
CA LYS A 37 -15.49 0.77 -25.65
C LYS A 37 -14.82 0.87 -24.28
N THR A 38 -15.62 1.08 -23.23
CA THR A 38 -15.11 1.29 -21.86
C THR A 38 -14.37 0.07 -21.32
N ASP A 39 -14.76 -1.14 -21.74
CA ASP A 39 -14.08 -2.39 -21.44
C ASP A 39 -12.69 -2.46 -22.11
N GLN A 40 -12.60 -2.09 -23.39
CA GLN A 40 -11.34 -2.04 -24.12
C GLN A 40 -10.41 -0.98 -23.56
N LYS A 41 -10.98 0.16 -23.12
CA LYS A 41 -10.23 1.20 -22.41
C LYS A 41 -9.57 0.66 -21.14
N PHE A 42 -10.33 -0.05 -20.30
CA PHE A 42 -9.77 -0.70 -19.11
C PHE A 42 -8.67 -1.69 -19.47
N ASN A 43 -8.91 -2.57 -20.44
CA ASN A 43 -7.90 -3.55 -20.84
C ASN A 43 -6.62 -2.89 -21.38
N ARG A 44 -6.74 -1.80 -22.13
CA ARG A 44 -5.59 -1.04 -22.62
C ARG A 44 -4.81 -0.40 -21.47
N GLU A 45 -5.49 0.16 -20.47
CA GLU A 45 -4.84 0.71 -19.28
C GLU A 45 -4.20 -0.40 -18.44
N LEU A 46 -4.90 -1.51 -18.21
CA LEU A 46 -4.42 -2.69 -17.48
C LEU A 46 -3.18 -3.33 -18.12
N ASN A 47 -3.06 -3.29 -19.45
CA ASN A 47 -1.90 -3.86 -20.16
C ASN A 47 -0.57 -3.23 -19.73
N ASN A 48 -0.57 -1.96 -19.28
CA ASN A 48 0.62 -1.32 -18.75
C ASN A 48 1.08 -1.97 -17.42
N TYR A 49 0.17 -2.64 -16.73
CA TYR A 49 0.28 -3.24 -15.41
C TYR A 49 0.12 -4.77 -15.44
N SER A 50 0.38 -5.40 -16.60
CA SER A 50 0.10 -6.82 -16.81
C SER A 50 0.87 -7.77 -15.88
N ILE A 51 2.07 -7.37 -15.42
CA ILE A 51 2.85 -8.13 -14.45
C ILE A 51 2.11 -8.15 -13.11
N ALA A 52 1.80 -6.98 -12.55
CA ALA A 52 1.00 -6.84 -11.33
C ALA A 52 -0.35 -7.56 -11.40
N ALA A 53 -1.03 -7.47 -12.56
CA ALA A 53 -2.33 -8.10 -12.76
C ALA A 53 -2.29 -9.64 -12.67
N LYS A 54 -1.16 -10.30 -12.96
CA LYS A 54 -1.02 -11.76 -12.83
C LYS A 54 -1.16 -12.26 -11.39
N GLY A 55 -0.81 -11.42 -10.41
CA GLY A 55 -0.93 -11.74 -8.99
C GLY A 55 -2.34 -11.57 -8.43
N ILE A 56 -3.29 -11.10 -9.23
CA ILE A 56 -4.67 -10.80 -8.80
C ILE A 56 -5.62 -11.86 -9.38
N PRO A 57 -6.57 -12.41 -8.60
CA PRO A 57 -7.53 -13.38 -9.12
C PRO A 57 -8.30 -12.85 -10.34
N GLU A 58 -8.43 -13.67 -11.39
CA GLU A 58 -9.11 -13.27 -12.63
C GLU A 58 -10.54 -12.78 -12.40
N SER A 59 -11.25 -13.38 -11.45
CA SER A 59 -12.60 -12.98 -11.04
C SER A 59 -12.64 -11.58 -10.42
N LEU A 60 -11.60 -11.20 -9.67
CA LEU A 60 -11.45 -9.85 -9.12
C LEU A 60 -11.11 -8.87 -10.24
N ILE A 61 -10.20 -9.19 -11.17
CA ILE A 61 -9.92 -8.37 -12.34
C ILE A 61 -11.19 -8.12 -13.18
N ALA A 62 -12.00 -9.16 -13.40
CA ALA A 62 -13.28 -9.02 -14.10
C ALA A 62 -14.25 -8.08 -13.36
N SER A 63 -14.29 -8.17 -12.02
CA SER A 63 -15.12 -7.30 -11.19
C SER A 63 -14.62 -5.85 -11.20
N LEU A 64 -13.30 -5.65 -11.15
CA LEU A 64 -12.66 -4.33 -11.26
C LEU A 64 -12.92 -3.68 -12.61
N ARG A 65 -12.94 -4.47 -13.70
CA ARG A 65 -13.34 -3.99 -15.03
C ARG A 65 -14.76 -3.42 -15.01
N GLY A 66 -15.72 -4.16 -14.44
CA GLY A 66 -17.11 -3.68 -14.31
C GLY A 66 -17.20 -2.40 -13.48
N GLN A 67 -16.49 -2.36 -12.36
CA GLN A 67 -16.39 -1.18 -11.50
C GLN A 67 -15.82 0.04 -12.23
N PHE A 68 -14.72 -0.13 -12.97
CA PHE A 68 -14.09 0.91 -13.77
C PHE A 68 -15.02 1.45 -14.87
N MET A 69 -15.82 0.58 -15.49
CA MET A 69 -16.81 0.99 -16.47
C MET A 69 -17.90 1.85 -15.83
N GLY A 70 -18.47 1.43 -14.70
CA GLY A 70 -19.42 2.25 -13.93
C GLY A 70 -18.81 3.58 -13.49
N PHE A 71 -17.57 3.57 -13.02
CA PHE A 71 -16.82 4.79 -12.73
C PHE A 71 -16.70 5.70 -13.96
N THR A 72 -16.33 5.17 -15.12
CA THR A 72 -16.19 5.95 -16.35
C THR A 72 -17.52 6.60 -16.77
N ILE A 73 -18.64 5.95 -16.50
CA ILE A 73 -19.97 6.50 -16.77
C ILE A 73 -20.31 7.64 -15.80
N PHE A 74 -20.10 7.45 -14.50
CA PHE A 74 -20.62 8.33 -13.46
C PHE A 74 -19.61 9.28 -12.82
N LYS A 75 -18.33 9.20 -13.16
CA LYS A 75 -17.32 10.16 -12.66
C LYS A 75 -17.60 11.57 -13.15
N LYS A 76 -16.93 12.55 -12.55
CA LYS A 76 -17.00 13.94 -12.98
C LYS A 76 -16.58 14.05 -14.45
N GLY A 77 -17.46 14.60 -15.28
CA GLY A 77 -17.24 14.66 -16.74
C GLY A 77 -17.38 13.32 -17.47
N GLY A 78 -17.98 12.31 -16.83
CA GLY A 78 -18.24 11.00 -17.40
C GLY A 78 -19.36 10.97 -18.44
N LEU A 79 -19.68 9.76 -18.90
CA LEU A 79 -20.58 9.51 -20.03
C LEU A 79 -22.07 9.73 -19.73
N ILE A 80 -22.46 9.78 -18.45
CA ILE A 80 -23.88 9.82 -18.08
C ILE A 80 -24.63 11.03 -18.65
N LYS A 81 -23.97 12.19 -18.76
CA LYS A 81 -24.57 13.40 -19.36
C LYS A 81 -24.92 13.14 -20.83
N LYS A 82 -23.97 12.62 -21.60
CA LYS A 82 -24.14 12.25 -23.01
C LYS A 82 -25.30 11.26 -23.20
N TYR A 83 -25.40 10.25 -22.33
CA TYR A 83 -26.45 9.23 -22.44
C TYR A 83 -27.85 9.78 -22.14
N LEU A 84 -27.96 10.70 -21.19
CA LEU A 84 -29.22 11.37 -20.86
C LEU A 84 -29.66 12.35 -21.96
N GLU A 85 -28.73 13.07 -22.58
CA GLU A 85 -29.02 14.04 -23.65
C GLU A 85 -29.40 13.38 -24.98
N ASN A 86 -28.78 12.24 -25.32
CA ASN A 86 -29.05 11.51 -26.56
C ASN A 86 -30.30 10.62 -26.52
N GLY A 87 -31.07 10.66 -25.42
CA GLY A 87 -32.33 9.91 -25.30
C GLY A 87 -32.18 8.40 -25.29
N VAL A 88 -30.98 7.87 -25.05
CA VAL A 88 -30.68 6.41 -25.00
C VAL A 88 -31.63 5.68 -24.06
N PHE A 89 -32.05 6.35 -22.99
CA PHE A 89 -32.90 5.82 -21.92
C PHE A 89 -34.25 6.54 -21.84
N SER A 90 -34.75 7.06 -22.96
CA SER A 90 -36.04 7.79 -23.02
C SER A 90 -37.26 6.97 -22.60
N ASN A 91 -37.16 5.63 -22.65
CA ASN A 91 -38.20 4.70 -22.20
C ASN A 91 -38.15 4.36 -20.69
N LYS A 92 -37.18 4.90 -19.95
CA LYS A 92 -37.03 4.64 -18.51
C LYS A 92 -38.04 5.39 -17.67
N SER A 93 -38.36 4.82 -16.53
CA SER A 93 -39.26 5.42 -15.56
C SER A 93 -38.68 6.76 -15.06
N ARG A 94 -39.57 7.61 -14.55
CA ARG A 94 -39.17 8.90 -13.95
C ARG A 94 -38.19 8.70 -12.78
N GLU A 95 -38.34 7.62 -12.02
CA GLU A 95 -37.48 7.28 -10.90
C GLU A 95 -36.06 6.90 -11.35
N GLU A 96 -35.94 6.02 -12.34
CA GLU A 96 -34.66 5.64 -12.96
C GLU A 96 -33.94 6.85 -13.56
N ILE A 97 -34.65 7.72 -14.30
CA ILE A 97 -34.06 8.95 -14.84
C ILE A 97 -33.60 9.89 -13.73
N SER A 98 -34.38 9.99 -12.64
CA SER A 98 -34.00 10.79 -11.48
C SER A 98 -32.75 10.21 -10.78
N TYR A 99 -32.67 8.89 -10.68
CA TYR A 99 -31.51 8.17 -10.15
C TYR A 99 -30.24 8.51 -10.96
N LEU A 100 -30.30 8.39 -12.29
CA LEU A 100 -29.18 8.70 -13.18
C LEU A 100 -28.76 10.18 -13.13
N LYS A 101 -29.73 11.10 -13.08
CA LYS A 101 -29.46 12.54 -12.95
C LYS A 101 -28.78 12.92 -11.63
N GLY A 102 -28.93 12.10 -10.58
CA GLY A 102 -28.25 12.30 -9.30
C GLY A 102 -26.73 12.39 -9.46
N PHE A 103 -26.15 11.52 -10.30
CA PHE A 103 -24.71 11.45 -10.53
C PHE A 103 -24.13 12.67 -11.26
N LEU A 104 -24.95 13.46 -11.95
CA LEU A 104 -24.49 14.73 -12.54
C LEU A 104 -24.15 15.77 -11.47
N LYS A 105 -24.85 15.72 -10.32
CA LYS A 105 -24.61 16.62 -9.18
C LYS A 105 -23.56 16.04 -8.23
N LYS A 106 -23.58 14.71 -8.07
CA LYS A 106 -22.76 13.97 -7.10
C LYS A 106 -22.07 12.81 -7.83
N PRO A 107 -21.00 13.09 -8.59
CA PRO A 107 -20.33 12.06 -9.37
C PRO A 107 -19.68 11.01 -8.47
N MET A 108 -19.55 9.79 -8.99
CA MET A 108 -18.78 8.74 -8.32
C MET A 108 -17.31 9.11 -8.25
N ARG A 109 -16.64 8.65 -7.19
CA ARG A 109 -15.19 8.79 -7.02
C ARG A 109 -14.61 7.62 -6.23
N TYR A 110 -13.36 7.29 -6.52
CA TYR A 110 -12.56 6.42 -5.65
C TYR A 110 -12.09 7.20 -4.41
N ALA A 111 -11.98 6.49 -3.29
CA ALA A 111 -11.49 7.00 -2.02
C ALA A 111 -10.75 5.91 -1.24
N PHE A 112 -9.57 6.25 -0.72
CA PHE A 112 -8.94 5.48 0.36
C PHE A 112 -9.52 5.95 1.68
N CYS A 113 -9.93 5.02 2.53
CA CYS A 113 -10.65 5.33 3.75
C CYS A 113 -10.22 4.46 4.93
N HIS A 114 -10.19 5.06 6.12
CA HIS A 114 -10.11 4.36 7.40
C HIS A 114 -11.50 4.10 7.98
N LEU A 115 -11.66 2.96 8.64
CA LEU A 115 -12.87 2.61 9.38
C LEU A 115 -12.79 3.20 10.79
N LEU A 116 -13.57 4.26 11.03
CA LEU A 116 -13.64 4.85 12.37
C LEU A 116 -14.57 4.06 13.30
N GLU A 117 -15.77 3.71 12.81
CA GLU A 117 -16.79 3.09 13.67
C GLU A 117 -17.84 2.31 12.87
N LYS A 118 -18.24 1.14 13.38
CA LYS A 118 -19.46 0.46 12.93
C LYS A 118 -20.68 1.04 13.63
N LYS A 119 -21.51 1.79 12.90
CA LYS A 119 -22.68 2.49 13.44
C LYS A 119 -23.92 1.61 13.57
N ALA A 120 -24.12 0.66 12.65
CA ALA A 120 -25.22 -0.31 12.63
C ALA A 120 -24.89 -1.46 11.65
N SER A 121 -25.83 -2.38 11.39
CA SER A 121 -25.67 -3.36 10.30
C SER A 121 -25.43 -2.63 8.98
N ASP A 122 -24.35 -2.99 8.30
CA ASP A 122 -23.96 -2.44 6.99
C ASP A 122 -23.67 -0.93 6.97
N PHE A 123 -23.68 -0.26 8.13
CA PHE A 123 -23.38 1.16 8.25
C PHE A 123 -22.07 1.41 8.97
N TYR A 124 -21.20 2.16 8.31
CA TYR A 124 -19.86 2.47 8.79
C TYR A 124 -19.62 3.97 8.72
N LEU A 125 -18.99 4.53 9.75
CA LEU A 125 -18.39 5.85 9.70
C LEU A 125 -16.96 5.68 9.20
N LEU A 126 -16.65 6.29 8.06
CA LEU A 126 -15.33 6.25 7.45
C LEU A 126 -14.70 7.64 7.44
N HIS A 127 -13.38 7.69 7.46
CA HIS A 127 -12.57 8.88 7.20
C HIS A 127 -11.89 8.74 5.85
N ASP A 128 -12.10 9.70 4.94
CA ASP A 128 -11.37 9.80 3.68
C ASP A 128 -9.96 10.35 3.97
N SER A 129 -8.95 9.49 3.91
CA SER A 129 -7.57 9.82 4.28
C SER A 129 -6.98 10.97 3.44
N MET A 130 -7.53 11.23 2.25
CA MET A 130 -6.96 12.16 1.28
C MET A 130 -7.66 13.51 1.31
N LEU A 131 -8.96 13.52 1.56
CA LEU A 131 -9.75 14.75 1.63
C LEU A 131 -9.98 15.24 3.06
N ASP A 132 -9.53 14.47 4.06
CA ASP A 132 -9.72 14.69 5.49
C ASP A 132 -11.21 14.94 5.83
N LYS A 133 -12.04 13.97 5.47
CA LYS A 133 -13.49 14.06 5.64
C LYS A 133 -14.10 12.78 6.15
N GLU A 134 -14.89 12.90 7.20
CA GLU A 134 -15.73 11.82 7.67
C GLU A 134 -17.03 11.73 6.87
N PHE A 135 -17.50 10.51 6.66
CA PHE A 135 -18.81 10.26 6.06
C PHE A 135 -19.41 8.92 6.48
N LEU A 136 -20.73 8.88 6.54
CA LEU A 136 -21.48 7.64 6.76
C LEU A 136 -21.65 6.91 5.43
N ILE A 137 -21.28 5.63 5.39
CA ILE A 137 -21.48 4.74 4.25
C ILE A 137 -22.39 3.57 4.60
N TYR A 138 -23.23 3.19 3.64
CA TYR A 138 -23.94 1.92 3.63
C TYR A 138 -23.22 0.95 2.68
N SER A 139 -22.68 -0.15 3.20
CA SER A 139 -22.01 -1.17 2.40
C SER A 139 -22.17 -2.58 2.97
N PRO A 140 -23.15 -3.35 2.45
CA PRO A 140 -23.26 -4.77 2.73
C PRO A 140 -22.03 -5.57 2.27
N ALA A 141 -21.29 -5.07 1.27
CA ALA A 141 -20.08 -5.71 0.79
C ALA A 141 -18.98 -5.69 1.86
N MET A 142 -18.75 -4.54 2.53
CA MET A 142 -17.79 -4.45 3.64
C MET A 142 -18.16 -5.40 4.78
N THR A 143 -19.45 -5.50 5.14
CA THR A 143 -19.92 -6.45 6.17
C THR A 143 -19.61 -7.90 5.79
N ARG A 144 -19.89 -8.29 4.55
CA ARG A 144 -19.58 -9.65 4.07
C ARG A 144 -18.09 -9.90 4.09
N THR A 145 -17.28 -8.99 3.57
CA THR A 145 -15.81 -9.12 3.56
C THR A 145 -15.25 -9.30 4.97
N MET A 146 -15.60 -8.43 5.93
CA MET A 146 -15.13 -8.57 7.32
C MET A 146 -15.59 -9.87 7.98
N ARG A 147 -16.81 -10.32 7.68
CA ARG A 147 -17.33 -11.61 8.20
C ARG A 147 -16.60 -12.80 7.58
N ASP A 148 -16.39 -12.78 6.27
CA ASP A 148 -15.77 -13.87 5.53
C ASP A 148 -14.27 -14.00 5.88
N LEU A 149 -13.64 -12.89 6.28
CA LEU A 149 -12.25 -12.84 6.76
C LEU A 149 -12.10 -12.99 8.28
N ASP A 150 -13.22 -13.06 9.01
CA ASP A 150 -13.29 -13.08 10.48
C ASP A 150 -12.44 -12.00 11.18
N GLN A 151 -12.41 -10.79 10.61
CA GLN A 151 -11.61 -9.68 11.15
C GLN A 151 -12.17 -8.31 10.80
N VAL A 152 -11.87 -7.32 11.64
CA VAL A 152 -12.14 -5.92 11.36
C VAL A 152 -11.04 -5.39 10.47
N ILE A 153 -11.42 -4.82 9.33
CA ILE A 153 -10.50 -4.20 8.40
C ILE A 153 -10.58 -2.69 8.59
N ASP A 154 -9.44 -2.07 8.81
CA ASP A 154 -9.34 -0.62 8.96
C ASP A 154 -9.26 0.10 7.62
N PHE A 155 -8.38 -0.33 6.70
CA PHE A 155 -8.05 0.43 5.50
C PHE A 155 -8.67 -0.14 4.22
N TRP A 156 -9.35 0.73 3.46
CA TRP A 156 -10.15 0.35 2.30
C TRP A 156 -9.92 1.26 1.09
N LEU A 157 -10.01 0.70 -0.12
CA LEU A 157 -10.19 1.45 -1.37
C LEU A 157 -11.59 1.17 -1.93
N LEU A 158 -12.41 2.22 -2.00
CA LEU A 158 -13.82 2.14 -2.33
C LEU A 158 -14.16 3.06 -3.50
N LEU A 159 -15.01 2.58 -4.42
CA LEU A 159 -15.74 3.45 -5.33
C LEU A 159 -17.06 3.87 -4.68
N ILE A 160 -17.17 5.16 -4.36
CA ILE A 160 -18.26 5.68 -3.54
C ILE A 160 -19.16 6.64 -4.32
N ASN A 161 -20.44 6.66 -3.94
CA ASN A 161 -21.47 7.57 -4.44
C ASN A 161 -22.24 8.19 -3.27
N ASP A 162 -22.50 9.49 -3.32
CA ASP A 162 -23.39 10.18 -2.36
C ASP A 162 -24.83 10.20 -2.90
N ASN A 163 -25.73 9.47 -2.24
CA ASN A 163 -27.14 9.39 -2.62
C ASN A 163 -28.03 10.47 -1.98
N GLY A 164 -27.45 11.38 -1.19
CA GLY A 164 -28.13 12.43 -0.44
C GLY A 164 -28.63 12.03 0.95
N LYS A 165 -28.52 10.76 1.33
CA LYS A 165 -28.80 10.24 2.67
C LYS A 165 -27.54 9.69 3.34
N CYS A 166 -26.72 8.98 2.57
CA CYS A 166 -25.41 8.48 2.96
C CYS A 166 -24.57 8.24 1.70
N PHE A 167 -23.36 7.72 1.88
CA PHE A 167 -22.59 7.14 0.78
C PHE A 167 -22.97 5.69 0.56
N GLU A 168 -22.78 5.19 -0.66
CA GLU A 168 -22.93 3.79 -1.07
C GLU A 168 -21.67 3.35 -1.83
N THR A 169 -21.27 2.09 -1.70
CA THR A 169 -20.19 1.47 -2.52
C THR A 169 -20.74 0.91 -3.83
N TYR A 170 -19.98 1.02 -4.92
CA TYR A 170 -20.28 0.35 -6.20
C TYR A 170 -19.14 -0.60 -6.61
N GLY A 171 -19.46 -1.83 -7.00
CA GLY A 171 -18.47 -2.85 -7.40
C GLY A 171 -17.75 -3.53 -6.22
N PRO A 172 -16.57 -4.15 -6.45
CA PRO A 172 -15.78 -4.78 -5.39
C PRO A 172 -15.26 -3.74 -4.39
N VAL A 173 -15.19 -4.12 -3.12
CA VAL A 173 -14.52 -3.34 -2.07
C VAL A 173 -13.12 -3.92 -1.89
N LEU A 174 -12.11 -3.07 -2.07
CA LEU A 174 -10.73 -3.47 -1.83
C LEU A 174 -10.37 -3.11 -0.39
N TYR A 175 -9.67 -4.02 0.28
CA TYR A 175 -9.21 -3.90 1.66
C TYR A 175 -7.72 -4.16 1.73
N PHE A 176 -7.05 -3.64 2.74
CA PHE A 176 -5.63 -3.90 2.94
C PHE A 176 -5.37 -4.26 4.39
N MET A 177 -4.70 -5.40 4.61
CA MET A 177 -4.37 -5.87 5.96
C MET A 177 -3.21 -5.09 6.59
N SER A 178 -2.32 -4.52 5.78
CA SER A 178 -1.07 -3.91 6.24
C SER A 178 -0.72 -2.60 5.55
N LEU A 179 -1.20 -2.33 4.32
CA LEU A 179 -1.00 -1.01 3.72
C LEU A 179 -1.70 0.08 4.54
N SER A 180 -1.04 1.22 4.63
CA SER A 180 -1.43 2.41 5.36
C SER A 180 -1.67 3.60 4.41
N THR A 181 -2.03 4.75 4.99
CA THR A 181 -2.13 6.01 4.23
C THR A 181 -0.76 6.45 3.69
N ASP A 182 0.31 6.27 4.46
CA ASP A 182 1.67 6.64 4.04
C ASP A 182 2.10 5.83 2.82
N ASP A 183 1.84 4.51 2.83
CA ASP A 183 2.18 3.64 1.70
C ASP A 183 1.53 4.10 0.39
N VAL A 184 0.24 4.48 0.44
CA VAL A 184 -0.47 4.90 -0.76
C VAL A 184 -0.06 6.30 -1.20
N ILE A 185 0.23 7.21 -0.25
CA ILE A 185 0.77 8.54 -0.58
C ILE A 185 2.12 8.39 -1.25
N PHE A 186 3.02 7.58 -0.69
CA PHE A 186 4.32 7.30 -1.26
C PHE A 186 4.20 6.67 -2.65
N PHE A 187 3.34 5.66 -2.82
CA PHE A 187 3.04 5.08 -4.14
C PHE A 187 2.59 6.14 -5.16
N ALA A 188 1.75 7.10 -4.75
CA ALA A 188 1.31 8.19 -5.62
C ALA A 188 2.43 9.18 -5.95
N ILE A 189 3.30 9.51 -4.99
CA ILE A 189 4.52 10.31 -5.21
C ILE A 189 5.37 9.64 -6.29
N SER A 190 5.68 8.35 -6.13
CA SER A 190 6.45 7.57 -7.11
C SER A 190 5.77 7.53 -8.49
N LYS A 191 4.44 7.39 -8.52
CA LYS A 191 3.65 7.46 -9.76
C LYS A 191 3.79 8.81 -10.46
N MET A 192 3.73 9.91 -9.70
CA MET A 192 3.77 11.28 -10.24
C MET A 192 5.18 11.78 -10.58
N ALA A 193 6.23 11.10 -10.12
CA ALA A 193 7.66 11.37 -10.43
C ALA A 193 8.07 12.82 -10.19
N GLY A 194 8.05 13.27 -8.93
CA GLY A 194 8.62 14.58 -8.57
C GLY A 194 7.88 15.79 -9.16
N LYS A 195 6.69 15.62 -9.76
CA LYS A 195 5.79 16.76 -9.97
C LYS A 195 5.50 17.33 -8.59
N ASN A 196 5.98 18.56 -8.32
CA ASN A 196 5.74 19.28 -7.08
C ASN A 196 4.31 19.05 -6.64
N LEU A 197 4.16 18.17 -5.65
CA LEU A 197 2.91 18.02 -4.97
C LEU A 197 2.72 19.36 -4.29
N GLY A 198 1.74 20.11 -4.76
CA GLY A 198 1.48 21.43 -4.26
C GLY A 198 1.17 21.35 -2.76
N LYS A 199 0.90 22.51 -2.16
CA LYS A 199 0.61 22.63 -0.72
C LYS A 199 -0.58 21.79 -0.22
N ASN A 200 -1.29 21.05 -1.08
CA ASN A 200 -2.40 20.18 -0.71
C ASN A 200 -2.28 18.81 -1.38
N ILE A 201 -1.32 18.02 -0.89
CA ILE A 201 -1.00 16.67 -1.37
C ILE A 201 -2.25 15.78 -1.46
N GLY A 202 -3.14 15.81 -0.46
CA GLY A 202 -4.35 14.99 -0.44
C GLY A 202 -5.36 15.30 -1.57
N LYS A 203 -5.57 16.58 -1.91
CA LYS A 203 -6.43 16.94 -3.07
C LYS A 203 -5.81 16.55 -4.40
N GLU A 204 -4.50 16.66 -4.53
CA GLU A 204 -3.78 16.30 -5.74
C GLU A 204 -3.77 14.79 -5.94
N PHE A 205 -3.51 14.04 -4.87
CA PHE A 205 -3.70 12.59 -4.82
C PHE A 205 -5.12 12.20 -5.23
N SER A 206 -6.15 12.78 -4.60
CA SER A 206 -7.55 12.43 -4.87
C SER A 206 -7.91 12.71 -6.34
N LYS A 207 -7.35 13.79 -6.92
CA LYS A 207 -7.50 14.11 -8.33
C LYS A 207 -6.78 13.08 -9.22
N ASP A 208 -5.55 12.69 -8.90
CA ASP A 208 -4.80 11.69 -9.67
C ASP A 208 -5.50 10.33 -9.65
N LEU A 209 -5.86 9.82 -8.46
CA LEU A 209 -6.64 8.60 -8.27
C LEU A 209 -7.90 8.57 -9.13
N ASN A 210 -8.62 9.69 -9.21
CA ASN A 210 -9.87 9.77 -9.99
C ASN A 210 -9.67 10.08 -11.48
N ASN A 211 -8.48 10.49 -11.90
CA ASN A 211 -8.14 10.64 -13.31
C ASN A 211 -7.68 9.31 -13.91
N ASP A 212 -6.82 8.61 -13.17
CA ASP A 212 -6.12 7.40 -13.58
C ASP A 212 -6.12 6.37 -12.43
N PRO A 213 -7.26 5.68 -12.18
CA PRO A 213 -7.42 4.79 -11.04
C PRO A 213 -6.73 3.44 -11.20
N VAL A 214 -6.45 3.00 -12.44
CA VAL A 214 -6.01 1.61 -12.70
C VAL A 214 -4.75 1.22 -11.93
N PRO A 215 -3.70 2.05 -11.82
CA PRO A 215 -2.53 1.75 -10.99
C PRO A 215 -2.88 1.46 -9.54
N TYR A 216 -3.77 2.27 -8.96
CA TYR A 216 -4.21 2.10 -7.57
C TYR A 216 -5.08 0.85 -7.39
N LEU A 217 -5.87 0.48 -8.40
CA LEU A 217 -6.61 -0.78 -8.37
C LEU A 217 -5.68 -2.00 -8.40
N MET A 218 -4.44 -1.87 -8.92
CA MET A 218 -3.45 -2.95 -8.90
C MET A 218 -2.82 -3.17 -7.54
N LEU A 219 -2.97 -2.23 -6.59
CA LEU A 219 -2.66 -2.48 -5.18
C LEU A 219 -3.52 -3.62 -4.60
N ALA A 220 -4.58 -4.04 -5.29
CA ALA A 220 -5.33 -5.25 -4.97
C ALA A 220 -4.44 -6.51 -4.83
N LYS A 221 -3.23 -6.52 -5.42
CA LYS A 221 -2.24 -7.59 -5.20
C LYS A 221 -1.81 -7.73 -3.73
N ALA A 222 -1.81 -6.63 -2.98
CA ALA A 222 -1.33 -6.56 -1.60
C ALA A 222 -2.46 -6.66 -0.54
N MET A 223 -3.70 -6.94 -0.96
CA MET A 223 -4.85 -6.92 -0.03
C MET A 223 -4.67 -7.82 1.19
N THR A 224 -4.07 -8.99 0.99
CA THR A 224 -3.89 -10.03 2.01
C THR A 224 -2.45 -10.12 2.52
N PHE A 225 -1.59 -9.17 2.17
CA PHE A 225 -0.22 -9.16 2.68
C PHE A 225 -0.28 -8.83 4.17
N ASN A 226 0.29 -9.69 5.00
CA ASN A 226 0.34 -9.43 6.43
C ASN A 226 1.59 -8.63 6.77
N GLN A 227 1.47 -7.78 7.79
CA GLN A 227 2.62 -7.08 8.31
C GLN A 227 3.64 -8.07 8.86
N THR A 228 4.90 -7.89 8.51
CA THR A 228 6.00 -8.66 9.09
C THR A 228 6.21 -8.20 10.53
N VAL A 229 6.18 -9.14 11.49
CA VAL A 229 6.37 -8.86 12.91
C VAL A 229 7.59 -9.64 13.41
N VAL A 230 8.54 -8.94 14.01
CA VAL A 230 9.76 -9.50 14.59
C VAL A 230 9.78 -9.14 16.07
N ARG A 231 9.82 -10.17 16.93
CA ARG A 231 9.82 -10.01 18.41
C ARG A 231 8.64 -9.18 18.95
N GLY A 232 7.48 -9.27 18.30
CA GLY A 232 6.29 -8.50 18.67
C GLY A 232 6.30 -7.05 18.20
N GLN A 233 7.33 -6.62 17.47
CA GLN A 233 7.39 -5.30 16.83
C GLN A 233 7.16 -5.44 15.33
N PRO A 234 6.35 -4.55 14.73
CA PRO A 234 6.20 -4.52 13.28
C PRO A 234 7.52 -4.05 12.64
N VAL A 235 7.90 -4.72 11.56
CA VAL A 235 8.98 -4.29 10.69
C VAL A 235 8.40 -3.33 9.66
N LEU A 236 8.77 -2.07 9.78
CA LEU A 236 8.28 -0.96 8.96
C LEU A 236 9.48 -0.07 8.62
N LEU A 237 9.51 0.47 7.41
CA LEU A 237 10.54 1.39 6.98
C LEU A 237 10.14 2.82 7.36
N PHE A 238 10.73 3.31 8.44
CA PHE A 238 10.67 4.69 8.88
C PHE A 238 11.67 5.49 8.05
N THR A 239 11.20 6.53 7.38
CA THR A 239 12.05 7.38 6.53
C THR A 239 11.81 8.85 6.81
N SER A 240 12.86 9.66 6.72
CA SER A 240 12.79 11.13 6.79
C SER A 240 13.87 11.75 5.93
N ALA A 241 13.59 12.93 5.36
CA ALA A 241 14.53 13.69 4.58
C ALA A 241 14.52 15.16 5.00
N GLN A 242 15.70 15.74 5.22
CA GLN A 242 15.85 17.13 5.63
C GLN A 242 17.05 17.79 4.94
N GLU A 243 16.88 19.03 4.49
CA GLU A 243 17.99 19.89 4.09
C GLU A 243 18.64 20.54 5.31
N LEU A 244 19.97 20.47 5.41
CA LEU A 244 20.76 21.09 6.46
C LEU A 244 21.33 22.43 5.98
N GLU A 245 21.56 23.34 6.92
CA GLU A 245 22.19 24.65 6.65
C GLU A 245 23.72 24.63 6.76
N PHE A 246 24.31 23.46 7.07
CA PHE A 246 25.73 23.32 7.36
C PHE A 246 26.27 21.96 6.91
N LEU A 247 27.59 21.90 6.71
CA LEU A 247 28.32 20.65 6.49
C LEU A 247 28.51 19.93 7.82
N ILE A 248 28.25 18.64 7.82
CA ILE A 248 28.55 17.75 8.95
C ILE A 248 30.07 17.56 9.03
N ASP A 249 30.63 17.64 10.25
CA ASP A 249 31.99 17.21 10.54
C ASP A 249 31.98 15.73 10.97
N PRO A 250 32.47 14.78 10.14
CA PRO A 250 32.43 13.36 10.45
C PRO A 250 33.16 12.99 11.75
N GLU A 251 34.21 13.73 12.13
CA GLU A 251 34.98 13.44 13.35
C GLU A 251 34.11 13.56 14.62
N LEU A 252 33.11 14.45 14.60
CA LEU A 252 32.16 14.62 15.70
C LEU A 252 31.14 13.47 15.81
N LEU A 253 31.04 12.64 14.77
CA LEU A 253 30.05 11.57 14.66
C LEU A 253 30.61 10.19 15.04
N GLU A 254 31.93 9.98 14.97
CA GLU A 254 32.58 8.67 15.15
C GLU A 254 32.27 7.99 16.49
N PHE A 255 31.88 8.75 17.52
CA PHE A 255 31.51 8.17 18.81
C PHE A 255 30.18 7.41 18.79
N ASN A 256 29.25 7.82 17.93
CA ASN A 256 27.92 7.22 17.83
C ASN A 256 27.72 6.42 16.54
N PHE A 257 28.54 6.66 15.51
CA PHE A 257 28.32 6.15 14.16
C PHE A 257 29.53 5.40 13.59
N GLU A 258 29.25 4.30 12.89
CA GLU A 258 30.13 3.73 11.87
C GLU A 258 29.94 4.56 10.59
N ILE A 259 31.03 5.15 10.08
CA ILE A 259 30.98 6.10 8.97
C ILE A 259 31.64 5.49 7.75
N GLU A 260 30.89 5.46 6.65
CA GLU A 260 31.41 5.13 5.32
C GLU A 260 31.24 6.34 4.39
N TYR A 261 32.14 6.52 3.44
CA TYR A 261 32.08 7.64 2.48
C TYR A 261 32.20 7.13 1.04
N ASN A 262 31.27 7.56 0.19
CA ASN A 262 31.30 7.26 -1.23
C ASN A 262 30.68 8.42 -2.03
N GLN A 263 31.41 8.91 -3.04
CA GLN A 263 30.92 9.89 -4.02
C GLN A 263 30.20 11.13 -3.43
N GLY A 264 30.76 11.76 -2.40
CA GLY A 264 30.15 12.96 -1.78
C GLY A 264 29.02 12.65 -0.80
N VAL A 265 28.79 11.36 -0.50
CA VAL A 265 27.78 10.91 0.45
C VAL A 265 28.45 10.21 1.62
N TYR A 266 28.03 10.55 2.83
CA TYR A 266 28.39 9.84 4.06
C TYR A 266 27.24 8.93 4.47
N LYS A 267 27.51 7.64 4.66
CA LYS A 267 26.62 6.72 5.36
C LYS A 267 27.01 6.72 6.84
N LEU A 268 26.03 7.02 7.68
CA LEU A 268 26.14 7.11 9.13
C LEU A 268 25.34 5.95 9.75
N GLY A 269 25.97 4.80 9.93
CA GLY A 269 25.37 3.63 10.57
C GLY A 269 25.43 3.76 12.09
N LEU A 270 24.28 3.76 12.79
CA LEU A 270 24.28 3.85 14.25
C LEU A 270 24.94 2.61 14.86
N ILE A 271 25.98 2.80 15.69
CA ILE A 271 26.76 1.70 16.27
C ILE A 271 25.82 0.72 16.99
N ASN A 272 25.96 -0.58 16.68
CA ASN A 272 25.13 -1.71 17.13
C ASN A 272 23.69 -1.77 16.58
N LEU A 273 23.19 -0.72 15.93
CA LEU A 273 21.81 -0.63 15.43
C LEU A 273 21.71 -0.53 13.91
N ASP A 274 22.82 -0.32 13.18
CA ASP A 274 22.85 -0.43 11.72
C ASP A 274 22.92 -1.88 11.20
N GLN A 275 22.10 -2.75 11.79
CA GLN A 275 22.00 -4.16 11.45
C GLN A 275 20.59 -4.68 11.78
N TRP A 276 20.28 -5.89 11.32
CA TRP A 276 19.01 -6.53 11.61
C TRP A 276 18.70 -6.55 13.13
N PRO A 277 17.47 -6.20 13.56
CA PRO A 277 16.30 -5.87 12.74
C PRO A 277 16.13 -4.37 12.47
N HIS A 278 17.03 -3.51 12.97
CA HIS A 278 16.83 -2.06 13.03
C HIS A 278 17.30 -1.33 11.77
N PHE A 279 18.48 -1.67 11.24
CA PHE A 279 19.11 -0.96 10.12
C PHE A 279 19.04 0.56 10.27
N SER A 280 19.34 1.04 11.47
CA SER A 280 19.33 2.46 11.82
C SER A 280 20.51 3.18 11.18
N ARG A 281 20.28 3.88 10.08
CA ARG A 281 21.30 4.60 9.34
C ARG A 281 20.80 5.92 8.77
N ALA A 282 21.71 6.86 8.56
CA ALA A 282 21.44 8.08 7.81
C ALA A 282 22.42 8.24 6.64
N TYR A 283 22.01 8.95 5.60
CA TYR A 283 22.84 9.30 4.45
C TYR A 283 22.91 10.83 4.33
N PHE A 284 24.10 11.39 4.35
CA PHE A 284 24.31 12.82 4.19
C PHE A 284 25.05 13.11 2.89
N ASN A 285 24.41 13.85 1.98
CA ASN A 285 25.01 14.31 0.74
C ASN A 285 25.57 15.74 0.92
N GLU A 286 26.88 15.90 0.74
CA GLU A 286 27.57 17.17 1.00
C GLU A 286 27.34 18.22 -0.10
N ASP A 287 26.99 17.80 -1.32
CA ASP A 287 26.72 18.72 -2.44
C ASP A 287 25.36 19.40 -2.31
N THR A 288 24.35 18.66 -1.84
CA THR A 288 22.97 19.14 -1.66
C THR A 288 22.65 19.53 -0.22
N LEU A 289 23.53 19.20 0.73
CA LEU A 289 23.28 19.29 2.17
C LEU A 289 22.02 18.53 2.61
N SER A 290 21.64 17.46 1.91
CA SER A 290 20.47 16.65 2.25
C SER A 290 20.85 15.49 3.18
N LEU A 291 20.11 15.33 4.26
CA LEU A 291 20.18 14.21 5.20
C LEU A 291 18.94 13.33 5.04
N GLU A 292 19.15 12.07 4.67
CA GLU A 292 18.11 11.03 4.66
C GLU A 292 18.31 10.10 5.85
N ILE A 293 17.22 9.71 6.51
CA ILE A 293 17.24 8.94 7.76
C ILE A 293 16.35 7.72 7.55
N HIS A 294 16.88 6.53 7.83
CA HIS A 294 16.15 5.27 7.66
C HIS A 294 16.28 4.35 8.87
N SER A 295 15.20 3.66 9.18
CA SER A 295 15.22 2.51 10.09
C SER A 295 14.06 1.56 9.78
N MET A 296 14.24 0.27 10.05
CA MET A 296 13.22 -0.77 9.92
C MET A 296 12.37 -0.98 11.19
N THR A 297 12.61 -0.18 12.24
CA THR A 297 11.85 -0.22 13.51
C THR A 297 11.73 1.16 14.12
N GLU A 298 10.65 1.42 14.85
CA GLU A 298 10.43 2.70 15.56
C GLU A 298 11.55 2.99 16.58
N ASN A 299 11.92 2.00 17.39
CA ASN A 299 13.01 2.14 18.37
C ASN A 299 14.35 2.47 17.70
N GLY A 300 14.61 1.86 16.55
CA GLY A 300 15.81 2.11 15.76
C GLY A 300 15.82 3.54 15.22
N PHE A 301 14.68 4.02 14.73
CA PHE A 301 14.50 5.38 14.25
C PHE A 301 14.73 6.40 15.36
N LEU A 302 14.02 6.28 16.49
CA LEU A 302 14.15 7.22 17.61
C LEU A 302 15.56 7.23 18.22
N SER A 303 16.24 6.08 18.26
CA SER A 303 17.64 6.00 18.73
C SER A 303 18.61 6.71 17.77
N LEU A 304 18.34 6.65 16.47
CA LEU A 304 19.10 7.37 15.45
C LEU A 304 18.90 8.88 15.56
N ILE A 305 17.65 9.34 15.76
CA ILE A 305 17.33 10.74 16.02
C ILE A 305 18.07 11.26 17.26
N ASP A 306 18.01 10.53 18.39
CA ASP A 306 18.71 10.91 19.63
C ASP A 306 20.24 10.98 19.44
N ALA A 307 20.82 10.06 18.67
CA ALA A 307 22.24 10.09 18.34
C ALA A 307 22.63 11.30 17.48
N LEU A 308 21.82 11.65 16.47
CA LEU A 308 22.01 12.84 15.64
C LEU A 308 21.91 14.12 16.49
N HIS A 309 20.93 14.21 17.39
CA HIS A 309 20.75 15.35 18.31
C HIS A 309 21.96 15.54 19.23
N LYS A 310 22.52 14.45 19.77
CA LYS A 310 23.75 14.51 20.60
C LYS A 310 24.95 15.06 19.84
N CYS A 311 24.98 14.86 18.53
CA CYS A 311 26.00 15.41 17.64
C CYS A 311 25.68 16.84 17.16
N GLY A 312 24.60 17.46 17.64
CA GLY A 312 24.19 18.82 17.29
C GLY A 312 23.39 18.93 15.99
N ILE A 313 22.98 17.81 15.39
CA ILE A 313 22.14 17.77 14.20
C ILE A 313 20.68 17.70 14.65
N ILE A 314 19.93 18.78 14.43
CA ILE A 314 18.52 18.86 14.84
C ILE A 314 17.63 18.36 13.71
N VAL A 315 16.93 17.27 13.98
CA VAL A 315 15.99 16.58 13.07
C VAL A 315 14.68 16.29 13.81
N ASP A 316 13.57 16.16 13.08
CA ASP A 316 12.26 15.87 13.69
C ASP A 316 12.21 14.42 14.23
N ASP A 317 11.39 14.18 15.27
CA ASP A 317 11.19 12.84 15.83
C ASP A 317 10.00 12.09 15.20
N GLU A 318 9.19 12.80 14.40
CA GLU A 318 8.14 12.23 13.56
C GLU A 318 8.69 11.90 12.16
N PRO A 319 8.57 10.65 11.68
CA PRO A 319 9.03 10.28 10.36
C PRO A 319 8.15 10.90 9.26
N ASP A 320 8.75 11.29 8.12
CA ASP A 320 7.98 11.72 6.94
C ASP A 320 7.07 10.62 6.40
N PHE A 321 7.53 9.36 6.44
CA PHE A 321 6.72 8.20 6.09
C PHE A 321 7.07 6.98 6.95
N VAL A 322 6.04 6.17 7.23
CA VAL A 322 6.18 4.82 7.76
C VAL A 322 5.65 3.80 6.75
N LEU A 323 6.57 3.11 6.07
CA LEU A 323 6.27 2.30 4.89
C LEU A 323 6.37 0.79 5.15
N GLN A 324 5.58 0.01 4.43
CA GLN A 324 5.73 -1.44 4.41
C GLN A 324 6.97 -1.84 3.58
N PRO A 325 7.84 -2.75 4.07
CA PRO A 325 9.07 -3.11 3.36
C PRO A 325 8.85 -3.66 1.94
N TYR A 326 7.71 -4.31 1.69
CA TYR A 326 7.39 -4.85 0.36
C TYR A 326 6.85 -3.80 -0.62
N LEU A 327 6.63 -2.55 -0.18
CA LEU A 327 6.06 -1.48 -1.01
C LEU A 327 6.95 -1.16 -2.22
N SER A 328 8.27 -1.17 -2.05
CA SER A 328 9.22 -0.94 -3.15
C SER A 328 9.04 -1.95 -4.28
N GLY A 329 8.87 -3.23 -3.93
CA GLY A 329 8.55 -4.30 -4.89
C GLY A 329 7.21 -4.07 -5.59
N LEU A 330 6.18 -3.62 -4.88
CA LEU A 330 4.89 -3.28 -5.50
C LEU A 330 5.00 -2.08 -6.47
N ILE A 331 5.75 -1.05 -6.09
CA ILE A 331 5.99 0.12 -6.93
C ILE A 331 6.75 -0.29 -8.20
N GLN A 332 7.80 -1.09 -8.07
CA GLN A 332 8.56 -1.59 -9.21
C GLN A 332 7.69 -2.45 -10.13
N GLU A 333 6.88 -3.34 -9.57
CA GLU A 333 6.04 -4.23 -10.38
C GLU A 333 4.88 -3.51 -11.08
N ILE A 334 4.22 -2.58 -10.38
CA ILE A 334 3.07 -1.84 -10.92
C ILE A 334 3.56 -0.68 -11.79
N LEU A 335 4.40 0.20 -11.24
CA LEU A 335 4.78 1.45 -11.90
C LEU A 335 6.01 1.31 -12.81
N LYS A 336 6.77 0.21 -12.72
CA LYS A 336 8.06 0.01 -13.44
C LYS A 336 9.05 1.13 -13.14
N LYS A 337 9.06 1.55 -11.89
CA LYS A 337 9.88 2.61 -11.34
C LYS A 337 10.52 2.13 -10.06
N ASP A 338 11.70 2.65 -9.78
CA ASP A 338 12.27 2.45 -8.46
C ASP A 338 11.29 2.95 -7.39
N GLY A 339 11.09 2.11 -6.38
CA GLY A 339 10.23 2.36 -5.25
C GLY A 339 10.99 2.32 -3.94
N ASN A 340 12.32 2.24 -3.98
CA ASN A 340 13.14 2.35 -2.80
C ASN A 340 13.09 3.80 -2.28
N PRO A 341 12.68 4.03 -1.02
CA PRO A 341 12.77 5.35 -0.42
C PRO A 341 14.20 5.73 -0.01
N ASP A 342 15.14 4.78 -0.05
CA ASP A 342 16.56 4.99 0.22
C ASP A 342 17.30 5.20 -1.11
N GLU A 343 17.55 6.47 -1.48
CA GLU A 343 18.18 6.82 -2.75
C GLU A 343 19.69 6.50 -2.73
N TYR A 344 20.33 6.66 -1.57
CA TYR A 344 21.78 6.56 -1.41
C TYR A 344 22.28 5.17 -1.05
N GLY A 345 21.43 4.28 -0.56
CA GLY A 345 21.81 2.93 -0.12
C GLY A 345 22.53 2.11 -1.20
N ILE A 346 22.20 2.34 -2.47
CA ILE A 346 22.86 1.68 -3.62
C ILE A 346 24.36 2.02 -3.69
N LEU A 347 24.78 3.22 -3.23
CA LEU A 347 26.20 3.62 -3.24
C LEU A 347 27.05 2.81 -2.27
N PHE A 348 26.44 2.20 -1.25
CA PHE A 348 27.15 1.49 -0.17
C PHE A 348 26.89 -0.02 -0.17
N ASN A 349 26.13 -0.51 -1.14
CA ASN A 349 26.02 -1.94 -1.40
C ASN A 349 27.15 -2.33 -2.35
N GLU A 350 28.17 -3.03 -1.86
CA GLU A 350 29.17 -3.63 -2.73
C GLU A 350 28.45 -4.60 -3.69
N GLU A 351 28.60 -4.40 -5.01
CA GLU A 351 28.03 -5.27 -6.06
C GLU A 351 28.45 -6.75 -5.91
N ASP A 352 29.43 -7.06 -5.05
CA ASP A 352 29.97 -8.39 -4.81
C ASP A 352 29.26 -9.19 -3.69
N ASP A 353 28.36 -8.60 -2.88
CA ASP A 353 27.64 -9.29 -1.79
C ASP A 353 26.16 -9.61 -2.10
N LEU A 354 25.68 -9.26 -3.31
CA LEU A 354 24.32 -9.59 -3.77
C LEU A 354 24.36 -10.41 -5.08
N LEU A 355 24.74 -11.68 -4.90
CA LEU A 355 24.57 -12.82 -5.80
C LEU A 355 25.48 -12.86 -7.07
N PRO A 356 26.12 -14.01 -7.35
CA PRO A 356 26.83 -14.21 -8.61
C PRO A 356 25.84 -14.18 -9.78
N GLY A 357 26.10 -13.32 -10.76
CA GLY A 357 25.27 -13.18 -11.95
C GLY A 357 24.98 -14.50 -12.66
N GLY A 358 23.70 -14.73 -12.97
CA GLY A 358 23.22 -15.82 -13.80
C GLY A 358 21.70 -15.95 -13.71
N GLU A 359 21.04 -16.41 -14.78
CA GLU A 359 19.58 -16.59 -14.92
C GLU A 359 18.93 -17.56 -13.90
N ASP A 360 19.67 -18.03 -12.89
CA ASP A 360 19.27 -18.94 -11.80
C ASP A 360 19.00 -18.22 -10.45
N SER A 361 19.11 -16.89 -10.35
CA SER A 361 19.08 -16.15 -9.07
C SER A 361 17.71 -16.12 -8.38
N ASP A 362 16.61 -16.11 -9.14
CA ASP A 362 15.25 -16.01 -8.57
C ASP A 362 14.81 -17.33 -7.91
N GLU A 363 15.11 -18.48 -8.54
CA GLU A 363 14.81 -19.80 -7.97
C GLU A 363 15.64 -20.06 -6.71
N GLN A 364 16.89 -19.59 -6.68
CA GLN A 364 17.76 -19.69 -5.51
C GLN A 364 17.25 -18.83 -4.36
N MET A 365 16.79 -17.59 -4.63
CA MET A 365 16.20 -16.75 -3.59
C MET A 365 14.89 -17.31 -3.02
N GLU A 366 14.01 -17.84 -3.87
CA GLU A 366 12.79 -18.52 -3.40
C GLU A 366 13.13 -19.74 -2.53
N SER A 367 14.14 -20.52 -2.95
CA SER A 367 14.64 -21.68 -2.21
C SER A 367 15.21 -21.30 -0.84
N MET A 368 15.95 -20.19 -0.76
CA MET A 368 16.50 -19.66 0.50
C MET A 368 15.41 -19.12 1.43
N ASN A 369 14.46 -18.35 0.91
CA ASN A 369 13.34 -17.80 1.69
C ASN A 369 12.44 -18.90 2.23
N ASN A 370 12.13 -19.93 1.43
CA ASN A 370 11.37 -21.09 1.85
C ASN A 370 12.12 -21.90 2.92
N PHE A 371 13.45 -22.04 2.80
CA PHE A 371 14.29 -22.68 3.82
C PHE A 371 14.24 -21.93 5.15
N LEU A 372 14.41 -20.60 5.14
CA LEU A 372 14.37 -19.78 6.35
C LEU A 372 13.00 -19.82 7.03
N PHE A 373 11.91 -19.82 6.25
CA PHE A 373 10.56 -19.95 6.79
C PHE A 373 10.37 -21.27 7.56
N LEU A 374 10.71 -22.40 6.96
CA LEU A 374 10.58 -23.71 7.60
C LEU A 374 11.52 -23.86 8.80
N LEU A 375 12.73 -23.30 8.70
CA LEU A 375 13.70 -23.29 9.77
C LEU A 375 13.19 -22.53 11.00
N LEU A 376 12.62 -21.34 10.78
CA LEU A 376 12.05 -20.51 11.84
C LEU A 376 10.80 -21.15 12.46
N GLU A 377 10.00 -21.89 11.69
CA GLU A 377 8.85 -22.63 12.21
C GLU A 377 9.28 -23.70 13.24
N ASP A 378 10.29 -24.50 12.90
CA ASP A 378 10.84 -25.52 13.81
C ASP A 378 11.42 -24.89 15.08
N LEU A 379 12.18 -23.79 14.93
CA LEU A 379 12.81 -23.07 16.04
C LEU A 379 11.77 -22.42 16.96
N ASN A 380 10.72 -21.80 16.41
CA ASN A 380 9.64 -21.19 17.17
C ASN A 380 8.80 -22.23 17.95
N GLN A 381 8.74 -23.47 17.46
CA GLN A 381 8.10 -24.59 18.15
C GLN A 381 9.03 -25.28 19.17
N GLY A 382 10.26 -24.77 19.36
CA GLY A 382 11.25 -25.34 20.26
C GLY A 382 11.79 -26.71 19.81
N LYS A 383 11.63 -27.06 18.53
CA LYS A 383 12.13 -28.30 17.94
C LYS A 383 13.54 -28.07 17.39
N GLU A 384 14.36 -29.11 17.41
CA GLU A 384 15.66 -29.08 16.74
C GLU A 384 15.47 -29.31 15.23
N PRO A 385 15.82 -28.34 14.36
CA PRO A 385 15.52 -28.44 12.94
C PRO A 385 16.34 -29.53 12.24
N ASN A 386 15.68 -30.35 11.41
CA ASN A 386 16.35 -31.38 10.62
C ASN A 386 16.83 -30.81 9.28
N LEU A 387 18.06 -30.31 9.26
CA LEU A 387 18.63 -29.63 8.08
C LEU A 387 18.62 -30.49 6.80
N LYS A 388 18.73 -31.83 6.89
CA LYS A 388 18.64 -32.72 5.72
C LYS A 388 17.26 -32.76 5.10
N GLU A 389 16.21 -32.70 5.93
CA GLU A 389 14.85 -32.66 5.44
C GLU A 389 14.47 -31.27 4.94
N LEU A 390 14.86 -30.23 5.68
CA LEU A 390 14.58 -28.84 5.30
C LEU A 390 15.29 -28.45 4.01
N SER A 391 16.58 -28.76 3.87
CA SER A 391 17.32 -28.43 2.64
C SER A 391 16.73 -29.17 1.43
N LYS A 392 16.28 -30.42 1.61
CA LYS A 392 15.61 -31.19 0.55
C LYS A 392 14.24 -30.63 0.18
N LYS A 393 13.45 -30.16 1.16
CA LYS A 393 12.14 -29.55 0.93
C LYS A 393 12.24 -28.20 0.23
N SER A 394 13.30 -27.46 0.52
CA SER A 394 13.53 -26.12 -0.03
C SER A 394 14.46 -26.12 -1.25
N ASN A 395 14.80 -27.29 -1.79
CA ASN A 395 15.74 -27.45 -2.91
C ASN A 395 17.07 -26.71 -2.71
N LEU A 396 17.54 -26.63 -1.47
CA LEU A 396 18.74 -25.88 -1.08
C LEU A 396 19.93 -26.84 -0.87
N PRO A 397 21.13 -26.54 -1.39
CA PRO A 397 22.33 -27.30 -1.06
C PRO A 397 22.58 -27.32 0.46
N MET A 398 23.05 -28.47 0.96
CA MET A 398 23.27 -28.70 2.40
C MET A 398 24.26 -27.69 3.00
N GLU A 399 25.29 -27.30 2.26
CA GLU A 399 26.30 -26.34 2.70
C GLU A 399 25.69 -24.95 2.94
N VAL A 400 24.80 -24.50 2.06
CA VAL A 400 24.06 -23.23 2.22
C VAL A 400 23.05 -23.31 3.37
N ALA A 401 22.36 -24.45 3.52
CA ALA A 401 21.45 -24.70 4.63
C ALA A 401 22.15 -24.64 6.00
N GLN A 402 23.39 -25.13 6.07
CA GLN A 402 24.22 -25.06 7.28
C GLN A 402 24.62 -23.63 7.61
N GLN A 403 25.05 -22.85 6.60
CA GLN A 403 25.39 -21.43 6.78
C GLN A 403 24.18 -20.62 7.25
N LEU A 404 23.01 -20.78 6.63
CA LEU A 404 21.79 -20.10 7.03
C LEU A 404 21.33 -20.50 8.44
N MET A 405 21.47 -21.78 8.81
CA MET A 405 21.20 -22.24 10.18
C MET A 405 22.17 -21.64 11.19
N GLU A 406 23.45 -21.53 10.86
CA GLU A 406 24.45 -20.94 11.73
C GLU A 406 24.19 -19.43 11.92
N ILE A 407 23.83 -18.72 10.85
CA ILE A 407 23.37 -17.33 10.92
C ILE A 407 22.14 -17.21 11.84
N ALA A 408 21.11 -18.05 11.63
CA ALA A 408 19.90 -18.05 12.45
C ALA A 408 20.17 -18.40 13.93
N LYS A 409 21.04 -19.38 14.21
CA LYS A 409 21.44 -19.76 15.58
C LYS A 409 22.25 -18.68 16.25
N ASN A 410 23.24 -18.11 15.57
CA ASN A 410 24.04 -17.00 16.09
C ASN A 410 23.16 -15.78 16.39
N GLN A 411 22.16 -15.52 15.54
CA GLN A 411 21.15 -14.49 15.81
C GLN A 411 20.33 -14.82 17.07
N ILE A 412 19.86 -16.07 17.25
CA ILE A 412 19.09 -16.50 18.43
C ILE A 412 19.92 -16.50 19.73
N GLU A 413 21.17 -16.96 19.69
CA GLU A 413 22.05 -17.02 20.85
C GLU A 413 22.50 -15.64 21.32
N ARG A 414 22.82 -14.72 20.39
CA ARG A 414 23.07 -13.31 20.71
C ARG A 414 21.84 -12.62 21.32
N THR A 415 20.63 -13.14 21.05
CA THR A 415 19.38 -12.65 21.64
C THR A 415 19.19 -13.08 23.11
N LYS A 416 19.78 -14.21 23.54
CA LYS A 416 19.66 -14.70 24.94
C LYS A 416 20.46 -13.85 25.94
N TRP A 417 21.48 -13.11 25.49
CA TRP A 417 22.32 -12.29 26.36
C TRP A 417 21.61 -11.03 26.89
N PHE A 418 20.63 -10.49 26.14
CA PHE A 418 19.81 -9.33 26.55
C PHE A 418 18.66 -9.68 27.51
N ARG A 419 18.59 -10.92 28.01
CA ARG A 419 17.58 -11.38 28.98
C ARG A 419 18.11 -11.55 30.41
N ASN A 420 19.35 -11.12 30.70
CA ASN A 420 19.89 -11.01 32.06
C ASN A 420 20.14 -9.56 32.44
#